data_AF-A0A354MVC4-F1
#
_entry.id   AF-A0A354MVC4-F1
#
_cell.length_a   1.000
_cell.length_b   1.000
_cell.length_c   1.000
_cell.angle_alpha   90.00
_cell.angle_beta   90.00
_cell.angle_gamma   90.00
#
_symmetry.space_group_name_H-M   'P 1'
#
loop_
_entity.id
_entity.type
_entity.pdbx_description
1 polymer ?
#
loop_
_entity_poly.entity_id
_entity_poly.type
_entity_poly.pdbx_seq_one_letter_code
_entity_poly.pdbx_strand_id
1 'polypeptide(L)'
;MKEPYLPFFSEIAVREHVAYRRHLAARLSALKKSFPGRESLDTREILTARLRGAEREMLPLAGEILLHDIFFSSFSEKQGKAPTALRRYSSDAAFRYALFEKARGARDGFLCVFPDRRGDARFEIVAPPDFCMTALPRLALDLAEHAYFYDFGFDREKYFAAAILLLDLSLL
;
A
#
# COMPACT_ATOMS: atom_id res chain seq x y z
N MET A 1 -7.38 -13.72 10.14
CA MET A 1 -7.01 -13.56 8.72
C MET A 1 -6.19 -14.78 8.32
N LYS A 2 -6.49 -15.40 7.17
CA LYS A 2 -5.53 -16.32 6.53
C LYS A 2 -4.29 -15.51 6.14
N GLU A 3 -3.11 -16.13 6.13
CA GLU A 3 -1.89 -15.43 5.68
C GLU A 3 -2.05 -14.99 4.21
N PRO A 4 -1.63 -13.76 3.87
CA PRO A 4 -1.70 -13.29 2.50
C PRO A 4 -0.74 -14.09 1.64
N TYR A 5 -1.24 -14.62 0.53
CA TYR A 5 -0.39 -15.29 -0.44
C TYR A 5 0.24 -14.23 -1.33
N LEU A 6 1.54 -14.03 -1.16
CA LEU A 6 2.34 -13.17 -2.02
C LEU A 6 3.29 -14.07 -2.82
N PRO A 7 2.97 -14.43 -4.07
CA PRO A 7 3.92 -15.20 -4.88
C PRO A 7 5.24 -14.40 -4.93
N PHE A 8 6.38 -15.10 -4.87
CA PHE A 8 7.74 -14.52 -4.90
C PHE A 8 8.32 -13.95 -3.60
N PHE A 9 7.51 -13.69 -2.58
CA PHE A 9 8.04 -13.33 -1.26
C PHE A 9 8.35 -14.59 -0.46
N SER A 10 9.46 -14.59 0.27
CA SER A 10 9.70 -15.67 1.22
C SER A 10 8.70 -15.63 2.36
N GLU A 11 8.46 -16.78 2.98
CA GLU A 11 7.60 -16.89 4.16
C GLU A 11 8.05 -15.93 5.29
N ILE A 12 9.37 -15.73 5.44
CA ILE A 12 9.90 -14.79 6.42
C ILE A 12 9.55 -13.35 6.06
N ALA A 13 9.70 -12.92 4.80
CA ALA A 13 9.32 -11.57 4.39
C ALA A 13 7.83 -11.31 4.64
N VAL A 14 6.95 -12.25 4.24
CA VAL A 14 5.51 -12.15 4.49
C VAL A 14 5.19 -12.08 5.98
N ARG A 15 5.80 -12.96 6.79
CA ARG A 15 5.56 -13.01 8.24
C ARG A 15 5.97 -11.72 8.94
N GLU A 16 7.15 -11.19 8.63
CA GLU A 16 7.64 -9.94 9.24
C GLU A 16 6.77 -8.75 8.81
N HIS A 17 6.32 -8.69 7.56
CA HIS A 17 5.44 -7.63 7.08
C HIS A 17 4.06 -7.68 7.77
N VAL A 18 3.51 -8.88 7.96
CA VAL A 18 2.27 -9.10 8.73
C VAL A 18 2.47 -8.75 10.22
N ALA A 19 3.63 -9.08 10.80
CA ALA A 19 3.96 -8.73 12.17
C ALA A 19 4.05 -7.22 12.37
N TYR A 20 4.68 -6.50 11.43
CA TYR A 20 4.75 -5.04 11.41
C TYR A 20 3.34 -4.42 11.37
N ARG A 21 2.47 -4.89 10.47
CA ARG A 21 1.06 -4.45 10.42
C ARG A 21 0.30 -4.72 11.73
N ARG A 22 0.56 -5.85 12.41
CA ARG A 22 -0.02 -6.14 13.73
C ARG A 22 0.49 -5.19 14.81
N HIS A 23 1.78 -4.84 14.78
CA HIS A 23 2.36 -3.87 15.70
C HIS A 23 1.69 -2.49 15.56
N LEU A 24 1.50 -2.01 14.33
CA LEU A 24 0.77 -0.78 14.05
C LEU A 24 -0.66 -0.81 14.61
N ALA A 25 -1.37 -1.91 14.39
CA ALA A 25 -2.74 -2.07 14.89
C ALA A 25 -2.81 -2.09 16.43
N ALA A 26 -1.84 -2.73 17.09
CA ALA A 26 -1.74 -2.71 18.55
C ALA A 26 -1.46 -1.29 19.07
N ARG A 27 -0.54 -0.56 18.43
CA ARG A 27 -0.23 0.83 18.77
C ARG A 27 -1.44 1.74 18.57
N LEU A 28 -2.16 1.60 17.46
CA LEU A 28 -3.38 2.36 17.21
C LEU A 28 -4.46 2.04 18.24
N SER A 29 -4.63 0.77 18.61
CA SER A 29 -5.57 0.37 19.65
C SER A 29 -5.23 0.99 21.01
N ALA A 30 -3.96 1.02 21.39
CA ALA A 30 -3.51 1.69 22.61
C ALA A 30 -3.80 3.20 22.57
N LEU A 31 -3.49 3.85 21.44
CA LEU A 31 -3.74 5.27 21.25
C LEU A 31 -5.23 5.62 21.33
N LYS A 32 -6.11 4.82 20.70
CA LYS A 32 -7.57 5.01 20.77
C LYS A 32 -8.10 4.98 22.22
N LYS A 33 -7.52 4.15 23.10
CA LYS A 33 -7.90 4.09 24.52
C LYS A 33 -7.49 5.34 25.31
N SER A 34 -6.54 6.12 24.81
CA SER A 34 -6.12 7.39 25.41
C SER A 34 -7.08 8.55 25.11
N PHE A 35 -8.05 8.37 24.20
CA PHE A 35 -8.98 9.42 23.79
C PHE A 35 -10.44 8.94 23.90
N PRO A 36 -11.20 9.43 24.90
CA PRO A 36 -12.61 9.07 25.08
C PRO A 36 -13.45 9.32 23.82
N GLY A 37 -14.25 8.33 23.41
CA GLY A 37 -15.14 8.42 22.25
C GLY A 37 -14.47 8.07 20.92
N ARG A 38 -13.23 7.57 20.94
CA ARG A 38 -12.48 7.14 19.75
C ARG A 38 -12.28 5.63 19.68
N GLU A 39 -12.70 4.88 20.70
CA GLU A 39 -12.44 3.45 20.89
C GLU A 39 -13.06 2.58 19.79
N SER A 40 -14.19 3.00 19.23
CA SER A 40 -14.89 2.28 18.17
C SER A 40 -14.37 2.58 16.76
N LEU A 41 -13.63 3.68 16.57
CA LEU A 41 -13.27 4.13 15.22
C LEU A 41 -12.40 3.14 14.48
N ASP A 42 -12.83 2.66 13.32
CA ASP A 42 -11.96 1.88 12.44
C ASP A 42 -10.93 2.76 11.70
N THR A 43 -10.06 2.10 10.95
CA THR A 43 -8.98 2.75 10.20
C THR A 43 -9.49 3.80 9.21
N ARG A 44 -10.61 3.53 8.52
CA ARG A 44 -11.21 4.44 7.53
C ARG A 44 -11.92 5.61 8.21
N GLU A 45 -12.62 5.33 9.31
CA GLU A 45 -13.26 6.35 10.13
C GLU A 45 -12.23 7.32 10.70
N ILE A 46 -11.07 6.84 11.17
CA ILE A 46 -9.97 7.69 11.62
C ILE A 46 -9.47 8.62 10.51
N LEU A 47 -9.27 8.10 9.31
CA LEU A 47 -8.75 8.88 8.15
C LEU A 47 -9.71 9.96 7.65
N THR A 48 -10.99 9.89 8.03
CA THR A 48 -12.01 10.89 7.69
C THR A 48 -12.49 11.71 8.89
N ALA A 49 -12.08 11.33 10.11
CA ALA A 49 -12.48 11.99 11.33
C ALA A 49 -11.86 13.39 11.47
N ARG A 50 -12.61 14.30 12.09
CA ARG A 50 -12.07 15.58 12.55
C ARG A 50 -11.28 15.37 13.83
N LEU A 51 -10.00 15.05 13.69
CA LEU A 51 -9.06 14.85 14.79
C LEU A 51 -8.33 16.14 15.16
N ARG A 52 -8.09 16.35 16.45
CA ARG A 52 -7.44 17.57 16.99
C ARG A 52 -6.31 17.23 17.95
N GLY A 53 -5.29 18.10 17.99
CA GLY A 53 -4.16 17.96 18.90
C GLY A 53 -3.52 16.57 18.78
N ALA A 54 -3.32 15.91 19.92
CA ALA A 54 -2.69 14.60 20.01
C ALA A 54 -3.49 13.47 19.34
N GLU A 55 -4.81 13.63 19.08
CA GLU A 55 -5.59 12.64 18.34
C GLU A 55 -5.03 12.42 16.91
N ARG A 56 -4.35 13.42 16.34
CA ARG A 56 -3.79 13.35 14.97
C ARG A 56 -2.70 12.29 14.81
N GLU A 57 -2.10 11.80 15.90
CA GLU A 57 -1.18 10.66 15.85
C GLU A 57 -1.85 9.37 15.35
N MET A 58 -3.19 9.29 15.39
CA MET A 58 -3.93 8.16 14.81
C MET A 58 -3.86 8.12 13.28
N LEU A 59 -3.73 9.28 12.62
CA LEU A 59 -3.75 9.39 11.15
C LEU A 59 -2.63 8.59 10.47
N PRO A 60 -1.34 8.79 10.79
CA PRO A 60 -0.27 8.02 10.14
C PRO A 60 -0.38 6.52 10.40
N LEU A 61 -0.79 6.11 11.61
CA LEU A 61 -0.99 4.70 11.94
C LEU A 61 -2.14 4.09 11.14
N ALA A 62 -3.26 4.80 11.03
CA ALA A 62 -4.38 4.36 10.24
C ALA A 62 -4.01 4.30 8.74
N GLY A 63 -3.26 5.29 8.25
CA GLY A 63 -2.75 5.30 6.89
C GLY A 63 -1.87 4.11 6.59
N GLU A 64 -0.88 3.82 7.45
CA GLU A 64 -0.02 2.64 7.25
C GLU A 64 -0.82 1.34 7.29
N ILE A 65 -1.72 1.16 8.26
CA ILE A 65 -2.52 -0.07 8.35
C ILE A 65 -3.34 -0.28 7.08
N LEU A 66 -4.01 0.78 6.59
CA LEU A 66 -4.84 0.68 5.39
C LEU A 66 -3.99 0.42 4.14
N LEU A 67 -2.83 1.07 4.01
CA LEU A 67 -1.92 0.86 2.89
C LEU A 67 -1.32 -0.54 2.88
N HIS A 68 -1.01 -1.12 4.05
CA HIS A 68 -0.61 -2.53 4.16
C HIS A 68 -1.74 -3.48 3.77
N ASP A 69 -2.97 -3.23 4.23
CA ASP A 69 -4.12 -4.05 3.87
C ASP A 69 -4.35 -4.01 2.33
N ILE A 70 -4.16 -2.85 1.70
CA ILE A 70 -4.22 -2.71 0.23
C ILE A 70 -3.03 -3.40 -0.44
N PHE A 71 -1.82 -3.25 0.08
CA PHE A 71 -0.61 -3.92 -0.41
C PHE A 71 -0.83 -5.43 -0.49
N PHE A 72 -1.25 -6.07 0.61
CA PHE A 72 -1.51 -7.51 0.61
C PHE A 72 -2.60 -7.92 -0.39
N SER A 73 -3.60 -7.06 -0.61
CA SER A 73 -4.66 -7.31 -1.60
C SER A 73 -4.25 -7.04 -3.04
N SER A 74 -3.10 -6.39 -3.28
CA SER A 74 -2.66 -5.94 -4.61
C SER A 74 -2.02 -7.05 -5.45
N PHE A 75 -1.77 -8.22 -4.86
CA PHE A 75 -1.11 -9.34 -5.51
C PHE A 75 -2.06 -10.52 -5.69
N SER A 76 -1.93 -11.22 -6.81
CA SER A 76 -2.66 -12.47 -7.05
C SER A 76 -1.85 -13.40 -7.96
N GLU A 77 -2.16 -14.71 -7.92
CA GLU A 77 -1.57 -15.70 -8.84
C GLU A 77 -1.89 -15.41 -10.31
N LYS A 78 -3.07 -14.82 -10.54
CA LYS A 78 -3.55 -14.46 -11.87
C LYS A 78 -3.37 -12.97 -12.00
N GLN A 79 -2.16 -12.56 -12.40
CA GLN A 79 -1.84 -11.19 -12.81
C GLN A 79 -2.89 -10.75 -13.82
N GLY A 80 -3.95 -10.09 -13.35
CA GLY A 80 -5.09 -9.75 -14.17
C GLY A 80 -4.63 -8.91 -15.36
N LYS A 81 -5.36 -8.98 -16.47
CA LYS A 81 -5.12 -8.01 -17.54
C LYS A 81 -5.55 -6.65 -17.05
N ALA A 82 -4.78 -5.63 -17.39
CA ALA A 82 -5.23 -4.29 -17.10
C ALA A 82 -6.56 -4.02 -17.83
N PRO A 83 -7.51 -3.33 -17.18
CA PRO A 83 -8.69 -2.83 -17.85
C PRO A 83 -8.26 -1.90 -18.98
N THR A 84 -9.22 -1.56 -19.85
CA THR A 84 -9.07 -0.45 -20.79
C THR A 84 -8.70 0.88 -20.12
N ALA A 85 -8.69 0.96 -18.79
CA ALA A 85 -8.27 2.08 -17.96
C ALA A 85 -6.77 2.43 -18.00
N LEU A 86 -6.00 1.85 -18.90
CA LEU A 86 -4.63 2.26 -19.21
C LEU A 86 -4.51 2.97 -20.56
N ARG A 87 -5.56 3.68 -21.03
CA ARG A 87 -5.60 4.25 -22.41
C ARG A 87 -4.41 5.15 -22.73
N ARG A 88 -3.80 5.78 -21.73
CA ARG A 88 -2.59 6.61 -21.90
C ARG A 88 -1.30 5.83 -22.10
N TYR A 89 -1.29 4.53 -21.79
CA TYR A 89 -0.14 3.64 -21.95
C TYR A 89 -0.35 2.75 -23.18
N SER A 90 0.70 2.57 -23.97
CA SER A 90 0.64 1.80 -25.21
C SER A 90 0.46 0.29 -24.99
N SER A 91 0.64 -0.20 -23.75
CA SER A 91 0.51 -1.61 -23.35
C SER A 91 0.58 -1.77 -21.82
N ASP A 92 0.20 -2.95 -21.31
CA ASP A 92 0.42 -3.35 -19.92
C ASP A 92 1.91 -3.28 -19.54
N ALA A 93 2.81 -3.64 -20.46
CA ALA A 93 4.26 -3.56 -20.24
C ALA A 93 4.71 -2.10 -20.08
N ALA A 94 4.21 -1.18 -20.92
CA ALA A 94 4.52 0.24 -20.80
C ALA A 94 4.01 0.84 -19.49
N PHE A 95 2.85 0.39 -19.00
CA PHE A 95 2.31 0.80 -17.71
C PHE A 95 3.15 0.29 -16.54
N ARG A 96 3.48 -1.02 -16.53
CA ARG A 96 4.36 -1.61 -15.51
C ARG A 96 5.74 -0.94 -15.50
N TYR A 97 6.29 -0.61 -16.67
CA TYR A 97 7.53 0.15 -16.75
C TYR A 97 7.41 1.56 -16.14
N ALA A 98 6.28 2.25 -16.37
CA ALA A 98 6.04 3.56 -15.77
C ALA A 98 5.90 3.49 -14.23
N LEU A 99 5.27 2.43 -13.70
CA LEU A 99 5.24 2.14 -12.27
C LEU A 99 6.66 1.91 -11.73
N PHE A 100 7.47 1.14 -12.45
CA PHE A 100 8.85 0.84 -12.07
C PHE A 100 9.70 2.11 -11.99
N GLU A 101 9.66 2.95 -13.02
CA GLU A 101 10.38 4.22 -13.03
C GLU A 101 9.93 5.15 -11.89
N LYS A 102 8.63 5.13 -11.54
CA LYS A 102 8.11 5.88 -10.40
C LYS A 102 8.65 5.35 -9.07
N ALA A 103 8.65 4.03 -8.86
CA ALA A 103 9.19 3.40 -7.67
C ALA A 103 10.70 3.65 -7.53
N ARG A 104 11.45 3.53 -8.63
CA ARG A 104 12.91 3.76 -8.69
C ARG A 104 13.29 5.18 -8.24
N GLY A 105 12.46 6.17 -8.56
CA GLY A 105 12.67 7.55 -8.12
C GLY A 105 12.30 7.83 -6.66
N ALA A 106 11.59 6.92 -5.99
CA ALA A 106 11.16 7.10 -4.60
C ALA A 106 12.28 6.75 -3.62
N ARG A 107 12.22 7.34 -2.41
CA ARG A 107 13.09 6.94 -1.29
C ARG A 107 12.41 5.96 -0.35
N ASP A 108 11.13 6.20 -0.07
CA ASP A 108 10.31 5.47 0.89
C ASP A 108 8.82 5.73 0.59
N GLY A 109 7.93 5.06 1.31
CA GLY A 109 6.47 5.18 1.23
C GLY A 109 5.83 4.10 0.37
N PHE A 110 4.66 4.39 -0.18
CA PHE A 110 3.89 3.47 -1.00
C PHE A 110 3.73 4.01 -2.41
N LEU A 111 4.06 3.22 -3.42
CA LEU A 111 3.57 3.47 -4.77
C LEU A 111 2.09 3.06 -4.83
N CYS A 112 1.20 4.04 -4.91
CA CYS A 112 -0.23 3.85 -4.93
C CYS A 112 -0.80 4.10 -6.32
N VAL A 113 -1.72 3.24 -6.78
CA VAL A 113 -2.48 3.44 -8.03
C VAL A 113 -3.93 3.75 -7.69
N PHE A 114 -4.40 4.90 -8.16
CA PHE A 114 -5.75 5.42 -7.98
C PHE A 114 -6.52 5.37 -9.29
N PRO A 115 -7.84 5.12 -9.22
CA PRO A 115 -8.71 5.30 -10.37
C PRO A 115 -8.85 6.80 -10.67
N ASP A 116 -8.71 7.17 -11.93
CA ASP A 116 -9.02 8.51 -12.43
C ASP A 116 -10.50 8.60 -12.83
N ARG A 117 -11.07 9.82 -12.75
CA ARG A 117 -12.47 10.13 -13.07
C ARG A 117 -12.85 9.81 -14.52
N ARG A 118 -11.86 9.66 -15.41
CA ARG A 118 -12.03 9.33 -16.83
C ARG A 118 -11.92 7.82 -17.10
N GLY A 119 -11.89 7.00 -16.05
CA GLY A 119 -11.60 5.58 -16.15
C GLY A 119 -10.18 5.35 -16.65
N ASP A 120 -9.21 6.13 -16.17
CA ASP A 120 -7.78 5.98 -16.43
C ASP A 120 -7.08 5.65 -15.09
N ALA A 121 -5.78 5.36 -15.07
CA ALA A 121 -5.02 5.16 -13.83
C ALA A 121 -4.07 6.33 -13.54
N ARG A 122 -4.06 6.82 -12.30
CA ARG A 122 -3.06 7.76 -11.77
C ARG A 122 -2.26 7.05 -10.70
N PHE A 123 -0.94 7.24 -10.67
CA PHE A 123 -0.12 6.68 -9.60
C PHE A 123 0.83 7.69 -8.99
N GLU A 124 1.02 7.56 -7.69
CA GLU A 124 1.68 8.53 -6.82
C GLU A 124 2.53 7.81 -5.78
N ILE A 125 3.57 8.48 -5.28
CA ILE A 125 4.25 8.03 -4.05
C ILE A 125 3.53 8.68 -2.89
N VAL A 126 3.09 7.85 -1.95
CA VAL A 126 2.34 8.26 -0.77
C VAL A 126 3.15 7.94 0.46
N ALA A 127 3.49 8.96 1.25
CA ALA A 127 3.98 8.74 2.60
C ALA A 127 2.77 8.54 3.53
N PRO A 128 2.82 7.59 4.48
CA PRO A 128 1.69 7.33 5.37
C PRO A 128 1.17 8.53 6.17
N PRO A 129 2.02 9.46 6.67
CA PRO A 129 1.55 10.68 7.32
C PRO A 129 0.74 11.62 6.40
N ASP A 130 1.01 11.55 5.10
CA ASP A 130 0.35 12.36 4.07
C ASP A 130 -0.85 11.64 3.45
N PHE A 131 -1.10 10.38 3.84
CA PHE A 131 -2.19 9.60 3.31
C PHE A 131 -3.54 10.15 3.81
N CYS A 132 -4.13 10.97 2.96
CA CYS A 132 -5.43 11.58 3.14
C CYS A 132 -6.45 10.89 2.24
N MET A 133 -7.59 10.50 2.79
CA MET A 133 -8.64 9.71 2.13
C MET A 133 -9.38 10.40 0.96
N THR A 134 -8.80 11.40 0.30
CA THR A 134 -9.41 12.04 -0.89
C THR A 134 -9.65 11.07 -2.04
N ALA A 135 -8.89 9.96 -2.08
CA ALA A 135 -9.20 8.77 -2.86
C ALA A 135 -8.57 7.53 -2.21
N LEU A 136 -9.24 6.37 -2.31
CA LEU A 136 -8.66 5.09 -1.89
C LEU A 136 -7.87 4.50 -3.07
N PRO A 137 -6.60 4.11 -2.91
CA PRO A 137 -5.88 3.43 -3.97
C PRO A 137 -6.45 2.03 -4.19
N ARG A 138 -6.42 1.57 -5.43
CA ARG A 138 -6.80 0.22 -5.84
C ARG A 138 -5.63 -0.75 -5.71
N LEU A 139 -4.41 -0.25 -5.92
CA LEU A 139 -3.16 -0.99 -5.74
C LEU A 139 -2.21 -0.18 -4.87
N ALA A 140 -1.41 -0.87 -4.07
CA ALA A 140 -0.31 -0.29 -3.32
C ALA A 140 0.90 -1.23 -3.37
N LEU A 141 2.08 -0.66 -3.55
CA LEU A 141 3.37 -1.33 -3.41
C LEU A 141 4.16 -0.62 -2.31
N ASP A 142 4.51 -1.33 -1.25
CA ASP A 142 5.35 -0.82 -0.16
C ASP A 142 6.79 -0.68 -0.66
N LEU A 143 7.40 0.48 -0.47
CA LEU A 143 8.77 0.78 -0.92
C LEU A 143 9.76 0.81 0.25
N ALA A 144 9.29 0.59 1.47
CA ALA A 144 10.12 0.55 2.66
C ALA A 144 11.02 -0.69 2.67
N GLU A 145 12.21 -0.56 3.25
CA GLU A 145 13.21 -1.64 3.29
C GLU A 145 12.68 -2.93 3.93
N HIS A 146 11.82 -2.82 4.94
CA HIS A 146 11.24 -3.98 5.61
C HIS A 146 10.34 -4.83 4.69
N ALA A 147 9.85 -4.27 3.57
CA ALA A 147 9.03 -5.00 2.61
C ALA A 147 9.85 -5.95 1.73
N TYR A 148 11.18 -5.76 1.62
CA TYR A 148 11.99 -6.49 0.65
C TYR A 148 13.34 -7.00 1.15
N PHE A 149 13.84 -6.50 2.28
CA PHE A 149 15.22 -6.79 2.72
C PHE A 149 15.53 -8.28 2.84
N TYR A 150 14.58 -9.09 3.32
CA TYR A 150 14.78 -10.54 3.48
C TYR A 150 15.00 -11.29 2.15
N ASP A 151 14.41 -10.80 1.06
CA ASP A 151 14.45 -11.48 -0.25
C ASP A 151 15.46 -10.85 -1.22
N PHE A 152 15.71 -9.54 -1.08
CA PHE A 152 16.49 -8.76 -2.04
C PHE A 152 17.68 -8.03 -1.42
N GLY A 153 17.84 -8.06 -0.09
CA GLY A 153 18.85 -7.28 0.61
C GLY A 153 18.75 -5.80 0.25
N PHE A 154 19.87 -5.21 -0.19
CA PHE A 154 19.93 -3.81 -0.61
C PHE A 154 19.49 -3.57 -2.07
N ASP A 155 19.12 -4.60 -2.82
CA ASP A 155 18.72 -4.49 -4.23
C ASP A 155 17.22 -4.16 -4.37
N ARG A 156 16.87 -2.92 -4.01
CA ARG A 156 15.48 -2.44 -4.10
C ARG A 156 14.92 -2.43 -5.52
N GLU A 157 15.77 -2.27 -6.54
CA GLU A 157 15.29 -2.22 -7.93
C GLU A 157 14.87 -3.60 -8.40
N LYS A 158 15.60 -4.66 -8.02
CA LYS A 158 15.17 -6.03 -8.25
C LYS A 158 13.85 -6.36 -7.55
N TYR A 159 13.65 -5.85 -6.34
CA TYR A 159 12.37 -5.93 -5.66
C TYR A 159 11.25 -5.25 -6.45
N PHE A 160 11.42 -3.99 -6.85
CA PHE A 160 10.41 -3.24 -7.60
C PHE A 160 10.05 -3.94 -8.92
N ALA A 161 11.06 -4.40 -9.66
CA ALA A 161 10.85 -5.11 -10.92
C ALA A 161 10.00 -6.38 -10.72
N ALA A 162 10.31 -7.17 -9.68
CA ALA A 162 9.57 -8.39 -9.40
C ALA A 162 8.15 -8.13 -8.88
N ALA A 163 8.01 -7.26 -7.88
CA ALA A 163 6.72 -6.98 -7.26
C ALA A 163 5.74 -6.34 -8.26
N ILE A 164 6.21 -5.43 -9.12
CA ILE A 164 5.37 -4.78 -10.13
C ILE A 164 4.85 -5.77 -11.17
N LEU A 165 5.59 -6.82 -11.51
CA LEU A 165 5.10 -7.88 -12.41
C LEU A 165 3.94 -8.67 -11.80
N LEU A 166 3.87 -8.73 -10.47
CA LEU A 166 2.89 -9.52 -9.73
C LEU A 166 1.64 -8.74 -9.30
N LEU A 167 1.64 -7.41 -9.51
CA LEU A 167 0.46 -6.60 -9.28
C LEU A 167 -0.71 -7.11 -10.13
N ASP A 168 -1.85 -7.31 -9.47
CA ASP A 168 -3.10 -7.70 -10.09
C ASP A 168 -3.77 -6.48 -10.73
N LEU A 169 -3.51 -6.29 -12.02
CA LEU A 169 -4.05 -5.14 -12.73
C LEU A 169 -5.58 -5.21 -12.90
N SER A 170 -6.25 -6.33 -12.64
CA SER A 170 -7.72 -6.42 -12.69
C SER A 170 -8.42 -5.64 -11.57
N LEU A 171 -7.66 -5.17 -10.57
CA LEU A 171 -8.17 -4.32 -9.49
C LEU A 171 -8.35 -2.85 -9.90
N LEU A 172 -7.80 -2.45 -11.06
CA LEU A 172 -7.94 -1.12 -11.64
C LEU A 172 -9.30 -0.93 -12.33
#